data_AF-A0AAW1F1A6-F1
#
_entry.id   AF-A0AAW1F1A6-F1
#
_cell.length_a   1.000
_cell.length_b   1.000
_cell.length_c   1.000
_cell.angle_alpha   90.00
_cell.angle_beta   90.00
_cell.angle_gamma   90.00
#
_symmetry.space_group_name_H-M   'P 1'
#
loop_
_entity.id
_entity.type
_entity.pdbx_description
1 polymer ?
#
loop_
_entity_poly.entity_id
_entity_poly.type
_entity_poly.pdbx_seq_one_letter_code
_entity_poly.pdbx_strand_id
1 'polypeptide(L)'
;MKKARKCEVKFLPDNPVGQTDESLESERNALQEETKKRHPNKALIDSKMEVTFSLRRKEIVDEEPLVADVMERWPGLFLEEQFFRITRVDLKKTFLSSLDAHSLQLMKLYRSRSGKDMRILLDHFDEQTTDVLAHRKSTILRGLPFFVKEKSDGFLKKCLNTDPEEFCVKGVQLGILTVVEDDVGTVCSSPMTIRISLVIEERIVLDDVFMNIGTQCSARVQAVKNNLLR
;
A
#
# COMPACT_ATOMS: atom_id res chain seq x y z
N MET A 1 29.42 -6.46 21.98
CA MET A 1 28.74 -7.58 21.28
C MET A 1 29.23 -7.62 19.84
N LYS A 2 29.86 -8.73 19.40
CA LYS A 2 30.33 -8.88 18.01
C LYS A 2 29.11 -9.09 17.11
N LYS A 3 28.86 -8.17 16.17
CA LYS A 3 27.85 -8.38 15.12
C LYS A 3 28.28 -9.59 14.26
N ALA A 4 27.34 -10.48 13.97
CA ALA A 4 27.57 -11.60 13.06
C ALA A 4 28.09 -11.09 11.70
N ARG A 5 29.04 -11.81 11.10
CA ARG A 5 29.63 -11.44 9.81
C ARG A 5 28.58 -11.59 8.71
N LYS A 6 28.53 -10.59 7.83
CA LYS A 6 27.61 -10.40 6.69
C LYS A 6 27.87 -11.42 5.56
N CYS A 7 27.91 -12.72 5.86
CA CYS A 7 28.20 -13.79 4.90
C CYS A 7 26.94 -14.38 4.23
N GLU A 8 25.74 -14.01 4.65
CA GLU A 8 24.46 -14.55 4.13
C GLU A 8 24.00 -13.93 2.81
N VAL A 9 24.71 -12.92 2.29
CA VAL A 9 24.23 -12.13 1.14
C VAL A 9 24.11 -12.98 -0.15
N LYS A 10 24.91 -14.04 -0.28
CA LYS A 10 24.96 -14.92 -1.48
C LYS A 10 24.60 -16.38 -1.22
N PHE A 11 23.90 -16.70 -0.13
CA PHE A 11 23.45 -18.08 0.08
C PHE A 11 22.36 -18.46 -0.94
N LEU A 12 22.59 -19.56 -1.67
CA LEU A 12 21.68 -20.21 -2.59
C LEU A 12 21.32 -21.60 -2.04
N PRO A 13 20.06 -21.85 -1.66
CA PRO A 13 19.64 -23.17 -1.19
C PRO A 13 19.46 -24.15 -2.35
N ASP A 14 19.68 -25.43 -2.08
CA ASP A 14 19.36 -26.51 -3.02
C ASP A 14 17.85 -26.64 -3.25
N ASN A 15 17.47 -27.22 -4.39
CA ASN A 15 16.08 -27.52 -4.69
C ASN A 15 15.51 -28.57 -3.71
N PRO A 16 14.20 -28.51 -3.40
CA PRO A 16 13.55 -29.53 -2.61
C PRO A 16 13.73 -30.93 -3.21
N VAL A 17 13.76 -31.96 -2.35
CA VAL A 17 13.96 -33.35 -2.79
C VAL A 17 12.88 -33.75 -3.80
N GLY A 18 13.29 -34.22 -4.98
CA GLY A 18 12.40 -34.65 -6.06
C GLY A 18 11.91 -33.51 -6.97
N GLN A 19 12.37 -32.27 -6.78
CA GLN A 19 12.05 -31.14 -7.64
C GLN A 19 13.20 -30.83 -8.61
N THR A 20 12.88 -30.69 -9.89
CA THR A 20 13.80 -30.15 -10.91
C THR A 20 13.52 -28.67 -11.17
N ASP A 21 14.43 -27.99 -11.85
CA ASP A 21 14.23 -26.58 -12.24
C ASP A 21 12.95 -26.42 -13.09
N GLU A 22 12.64 -27.37 -13.98
CA GLU A 22 11.40 -27.35 -14.77
C GLU A 22 10.14 -27.53 -13.91
N SER A 23 10.20 -28.41 -12.91
CA SER A 23 9.09 -28.61 -11.98
C SER A 23 8.83 -27.37 -11.13
N LEU A 24 9.89 -26.73 -10.63
CA LEU A 24 9.78 -25.47 -9.89
C LEU A 24 9.27 -24.32 -10.76
N GLU A 25 9.65 -24.27 -12.03
CA GLU A 25 9.13 -23.29 -12.98
C GLU A 25 7.62 -23.50 -13.24
N SER A 26 7.16 -24.75 -13.30
CA SER A 26 5.73 -25.07 -13.33
C SER A 26 5.01 -24.57 -12.07
N GLU A 27 5.63 -24.72 -10.90
CA GLU A 27 5.05 -24.24 -9.65
C GLU A 27 5.02 -22.70 -9.55
N ARG A 28 6.03 -22.04 -10.11
CA ARG A 28 6.06 -20.57 -10.25
C ARG A 28 4.94 -20.07 -11.16
N ASN A 29 4.68 -20.75 -12.29
CA ASN A 29 3.55 -20.43 -13.16
C ASN A 29 2.21 -20.57 -12.42
N ALA A 30 2.04 -21.66 -11.66
CA ALA A 30 0.83 -21.85 -10.84
C ALA A 30 0.65 -20.74 -9.79
N LEU A 31 1.75 -20.31 -9.15
CA LEU A 31 1.76 -19.17 -8.23
C LEU A 31 1.29 -17.88 -8.91
N GLN A 32 1.84 -17.55 -10.09
CA GLN A 32 1.43 -16.37 -10.85
C GLN A 32 -0.06 -16.40 -11.16
N GLU A 33 -0.57 -17.51 -11.69
CA GLU A 33 -1.99 -17.63 -12.01
C GLU A 33 -2.88 -17.54 -10.77
N GLU A 34 -2.45 -18.08 -9.63
CA GLU A 34 -3.19 -17.93 -8.37
C GLU A 34 -3.26 -16.48 -7.90
N THR A 35 -2.16 -15.72 -8.02
CA THR A 35 -2.13 -14.29 -7.62
C THR A 35 -3.00 -13.39 -8.50
N LYS A 36 -3.29 -13.80 -9.74
CA LYS A 36 -4.16 -13.05 -10.67
C LYS A 36 -5.66 -13.24 -10.39
N LYS A 37 -6.04 -14.22 -9.57
CA LYS A 37 -7.46 -14.50 -9.29
C LYS A 37 -8.09 -13.38 -8.47
N ARG A 38 -9.39 -13.12 -8.71
CA ARG A 38 -10.19 -12.17 -7.92
C ARG A 38 -10.18 -12.50 -6.42
N HIS A 39 -10.12 -13.79 -6.09
CA HIS A 39 -10.05 -14.28 -4.71
C HIS A 39 -8.91 -15.30 -4.62
N PRO A 40 -7.66 -14.83 -4.41
CA PRO A 40 -6.50 -15.71 -4.34
C PRO A 40 -6.56 -16.61 -3.11
N ASN A 41 -6.22 -17.88 -3.29
CA ASN A 41 -6.05 -18.82 -2.19
C ASN A 41 -4.69 -18.58 -1.52
N LYS A 42 -4.72 -17.86 -0.38
CA LYS A 42 -3.51 -17.50 0.38
C LYS A 42 -2.68 -18.71 0.82
N ALA A 43 -3.34 -19.78 1.28
CA ALA A 43 -2.63 -20.99 1.72
C ALA A 43 -1.90 -21.68 0.55
N LEU A 44 -2.51 -21.66 -0.64
CA LEU A 44 -1.87 -22.18 -1.84
C LEU A 44 -0.68 -21.30 -2.24
N ILE A 45 -0.85 -19.97 -2.24
CA ILE A 45 0.23 -19.01 -2.50
C ILE A 45 1.41 -19.25 -1.55
N ASP A 46 1.15 -19.35 -0.25
CA ASP A 46 2.20 -19.58 0.75
C ASP A 46 2.95 -20.88 0.51
N SER A 47 2.21 -21.96 0.21
CA SER A 47 2.81 -23.26 -0.13
C SER A 47 3.68 -23.17 -1.38
N LYS A 48 3.20 -22.51 -2.45
CA LYS A 48 3.97 -22.35 -3.69
C LYS A 48 5.17 -21.42 -3.48
N MET A 49 5.04 -20.37 -2.70
CA MET A 49 6.13 -19.46 -2.33
C MET A 49 7.24 -20.15 -1.53
N GLU A 50 6.91 -21.18 -0.76
CA GLU A 50 7.86 -22.01 -0.03
C GLU A 50 8.57 -23.02 -0.94
N VAL A 51 7.81 -23.77 -1.76
CA VAL A 51 8.37 -24.74 -2.71
C VAL A 51 9.32 -24.08 -3.71
N THR A 52 8.97 -22.89 -4.19
CA THR A 52 9.74 -22.15 -5.20
C THR A 52 10.87 -21.28 -4.62
N PHE A 53 11.16 -21.38 -3.32
CA PHE A 53 12.14 -20.51 -2.66
C PHE A 53 13.54 -20.62 -3.27
N SER A 54 14.01 -21.81 -3.61
CA SER A 54 15.34 -22.01 -4.19
C SER A 54 15.48 -21.35 -5.56
N LEU A 55 14.51 -21.60 -6.45
CA LEU A 55 14.45 -21.00 -7.78
C LEU A 55 14.41 -19.47 -7.69
N ARG A 56 13.50 -18.92 -6.87
CA ARG A 56 13.39 -17.47 -6.64
C ARG A 56 14.67 -16.85 -6.13
N ARG A 57 15.33 -17.50 -5.16
CA ARG A 57 16.55 -16.99 -4.55
C ARG A 57 17.71 -16.98 -5.55
N LYS A 58 17.86 -18.05 -6.34
CA LYS A 58 18.84 -18.17 -7.43
C LYS A 58 18.67 -17.04 -8.44
N GLU A 59 17.46 -16.85 -8.95
CA GLU A 59 17.14 -15.79 -9.91
C GLU A 59 17.47 -14.39 -9.37
N ILE A 60 16.98 -14.03 -8.17
CA ILE A 60 17.19 -12.69 -7.60
C ILE A 60 18.67 -12.41 -7.29
N VAL A 61 19.43 -13.42 -6.86
CA VAL A 61 20.85 -13.25 -6.47
C VAL A 61 21.78 -13.29 -7.67
N ASP A 62 21.52 -14.16 -8.65
CA ASP A 62 22.41 -14.37 -9.78
C ASP A 62 22.13 -13.38 -10.91
N GLU A 63 20.86 -13.07 -11.16
CA GLU A 63 20.45 -12.21 -12.28
C GLU A 63 20.33 -10.73 -11.88
N GLU A 64 20.22 -10.43 -10.57
CA GLU A 64 20.01 -9.08 -10.02
C GLU A 64 18.96 -8.26 -10.83
N PRO A 65 17.75 -8.81 -11.04
CA PRO A 65 16.75 -8.23 -11.93
C PRO A 65 16.17 -6.89 -11.41
N LEU A 66 15.55 -6.11 -12.29
CA LEU A 66 14.85 -4.89 -11.90
C LEU A 66 13.61 -5.23 -11.06
N VAL A 67 13.15 -4.29 -10.24
CA VAL A 67 11.96 -4.47 -9.39
C VAL A 67 10.72 -4.85 -10.22
N ALA A 68 10.55 -4.21 -11.39
CA ALA A 68 9.45 -4.53 -12.30
C ALA A 68 9.47 -5.99 -12.77
N ASP A 69 10.65 -6.53 -13.09
CA ASP A 69 10.81 -7.93 -13.50
C ASP A 69 10.51 -8.89 -12.34
N VAL A 70 10.95 -8.55 -11.12
CA VAL A 70 10.64 -9.33 -9.91
C VAL A 70 9.14 -9.29 -9.60
N MET A 71 8.47 -8.15 -9.80
CA MET A 71 7.02 -8.03 -9.63
C MET A 71 6.25 -8.90 -10.61
N GLU A 72 6.65 -8.88 -11.87
CA GLU A 72 6.01 -9.71 -12.90
C GLU A 72 6.23 -11.19 -12.60
N ARG A 73 7.47 -11.58 -12.31
CA ARG A 73 7.88 -12.98 -12.20
C ARG A 73 7.53 -13.62 -10.85
N TRP A 74 7.56 -12.84 -9.78
CA TRP A 74 7.29 -13.25 -8.40
C TRP A 74 6.25 -12.34 -7.71
N PRO A 75 5.02 -12.23 -8.24
CA PRO A 75 4.00 -11.33 -7.71
C PRO A 75 3.64 -11.62 -6.25
N GLY A 76 3.81 -12.88 -5.79
CA GLY A 76 3.63 -13.26 -4.40
C GLY A 76 4.53 -12.53 -3.41
N LEU A 77 5.73 -12.07 -3.81
CA LEU A 77 6.63 -11.30 -2.93
C LEU A 77 6.03 -9.95 -2.51
N PHE A 78 5.12 -9.41 -3.30
CA PHE A 78 4.51 -8.10 -3.10
C PHE A 78 3.20 -8.17 -2.31
N LEU A 79 2.84 -9.37 -1.82
CA LEU A 79 1.78 -9.54 -0.84
C LEU A 79 2.26 -9.13 0.55
N GLU A 80 1.37 -8.47 1.31
CA GLU A 80 1.68 -7.93 2.65
C GLU A 80 2.23 -9.02 3.59
N GLU A 81 1.68 -10.24 3.53
CA GLU A 81 2.14 -11.36 4.37
C GLU A 81 3.58 -11.77 4.05
N GLN A 82 3.94 -11.79 2.76
CA GLN A 82 5.29 -12.18 2.31
C GLN A 82 6.31 -11.09 2.62
N PHE A 83 5.93 -9.81 2.46
CA PHE A 83 6.74 -8.68 2.89
C PHE A 83 7.03 -8.74 4.40
N PHE A 84 6.01 -8.99 5.22
CA PHE A 84 6.18 -9.16 6.66
C PHE A 84 7.06 -10.37 7.00
N ARG A 85 6.88 -11.50 6.31
CA ARG A 85 7.69 -12.71 6.52
C ARG A 85 9.18 -12.46 6.28
N ILE A 86 9.51 -11.71 5.23
CA ILE A 86 10.89 -11.41 4.82
C ILE A 86 11.52 -10.34 5.72
N THR A 87 10.82 -9.21 5.89
CA THR A 87 11.39 -8.03 6.56
C THR A 87 11.19 -8.03 8.07
N ARG A 88 10.22 -8.81 8.58
CA ARG A 88 9.68 -8.73 9.95
C ARG A 88 9.12 -7.35 10.31
N VAL A 89 8.83 -6.53 9.30
CA VAL A 89 8.23 -5.21 9.45
C VAL A 89 6.78 -5.28 9.00
N ASP A 90 5.87 -4.95 9.93
CA ASP A 90 4.47 -4.72 9.60
C ASP A 90 4.39 -3.35 8.92
N LEU A 91 4.42 -3.34 7.59
CA LEU A 91 4.56 -2.13 6.79
C LEU A 91 3.45 -1.12 7.10
N LYS A 92 2.19 -1.59 7.12
CA LYS A 92 1.02 -0.74 7.38
C LYS A 92 1.08 -0.16 8.79
N LYS A 93 1.30 -0.98 9.81
CA LYS A 93 1.38 -0.52 11.20
C LYS A 93 2.56 0.42 11.43
N THR A 94 3.73 0.10 10.89
CA THR A 94 4.93 0.93 11.02
C THR A 94 4.75 2.27 10.32
N PHE A 95 4.19 2.28 9.11
CA PHE A 95 3.88 3.50 8.39
C PHE A 95 2.91 4.39 9.16
N LEU A 96 1.77 3.83 9.63
CA LEU A 96 0.76 4.58 10.36
C LEU A 96 1.29 5.13 11.69
N SER A 97 2.05 4.31 12.43
CA SER A 97 2.66 4.73 13.70
C SER A 97 3.67 5.86 13.50
N SER A 98 4.46 5.79 12.43
CA SER A 98 5.42 6.84 12.05
C SER A 98 4.70 8.12 11.65
N LEU A 99 3.64 8.01 10.84
CA LEU A 99 2.81 9.15 10.44
C LEU A 99 2.20 9.85 11.66
N ASP A 100 1.70 9.09 12.64
CA ASP A 100 1.14 9.63 13.87
C ASP A 100 2.19 10.34 14.73
N ALA A 101 3.35 9.71 14.92
CA ALA A 101 4.45 10.24 15.72
C ALA A 101 4.99 11.57 15.15
N HIS A 102 5.06 11.70 13.82
CA HIS A 102 5.58 12.89 13.16
C HIS A 102 4.52 13.93 12.77
N SER A 103 3.24 13.64 13.02
CA SER A 103 2.12 14.43 12.52
C SER A 103 2.17 15.90 12.92
N LEU A 104 2.37 16.18 14.21
CA LEU A 104 2.41 17.55 14.74
C LEU A 104 3.63 18.32 14.22
N GLN A 105 4.77 17.65 14.04
CA GLN A 105 5.98 18.27 13.54
C GLN A 105 5.84 18.64 12.06
N LEU A 106 5.27 17.75 11.25
CA LEU A 106 4.98 18.03 9.84
C LEU A 106 4.00 19.20 9.69
N MET A 107 2.94 19.26 10.50
CA MET A 107 2.00 20.39 10.50
C MET A 107 2.69 21.73 10.83
N LYS A 108 3.62 21.74 11.80
CA LYS A 108 4.42 22.94 12.10
C LYS A 108 5.31 23.34 10.94
N LEU A 109 5.95 22.37 10.29
CA LEU A 109 6.80 22.61 9.10
C LEU A 109 6.00 23.11 7.90
N TYR A 110 4.75 22.67 7.75
CA TYR A 110 3.88 23.11 6.67
C TYR A 110 3.44 24.56 6.90
N ARG A 111 3.11 24.94 8.15
CA ARG A 111 2.75 26.31 8.52
C ARG A 111 3.90 27.32 8.38
N SER A 112 5.15 26.88 8.50
CA SER A 112 6.31 27.77 8.32
C SER A 112 6.68 28.02 6.84
N ARG A 113 6.01 27.34 5.90
CA ARG A 113 6.26 27.47 4.46
C ARG A 113 5.25 28.42 3.80
N SER A 114 5.73 29.17 2.81
CA SER A 114 4.90 30.05 1.98
C SER A 114 4.56 29.36 0.64
N GLY A 115 3.35 28.80 0.53
CA GLY A 115 2.82 28.27 -0.73
C GLY A 115 1.30 28.41 -0.77
N LYS A 116 0.73 28.85 -1.90
CA LYS A 116 -0.72 29.08 -2.04
C LYS A 116 -1.50 27.80 -1.75
N ASP A 117 -1.11 26.69 -2.36
CA ASP A 117 -1.80 25.40 -2.21
C ASP A 117 -1.64 24.83 -0.79
N MET A 118 -0.46 25.00 -0.19
CA MET A 118 -0.24 24.61 1.20
C MET A 118 -1.12 25.41 2.17
N ARG A 119 -1.29 26.72 1.94
CA ARG A 119 -2.17 27.56 2.78
C ARG A 119 -3.62 27.11 2.66
N ILE A 120 -4.13 26.94 1.43
CA ILE A 120 -5.49 26.44 1.19
C ILE A 120 -5.72 25.10 1.90
N LEU A 121 -4.75 24.19 1.84
CA LEU A 121 -4.84 22.90 2.51
C LEU A 121 -4.89 23.01 4.05
N LEU A 122 -4.12 23.94 4.63
CA LEU A 122 -4.10 24.19 6.07
C LEU A 122 -5.36 24.93 6.55
N ASP A 123 -5.86 25.89 5.76
CA ASP A 123 -7.09 26.62 6.06
C ASP A 123 -8.28 25.65 6.13
N HIS A 124 -8.41 24.75 5.14
CA HIS A 124 -9.42 23.68 5.16
C HIS A 124 -9.29 22.75 6.37
N PHE A 125 -8.07 22.52 6.87
CA PHE A 125 -7.84 21.71 8.07
C PHE A 125 -8.27 22.45 9.33
N ASP A 126 -7.96 23.75 9.42
CA ASP A 126 -8.29 24.58 10.58
C ASP A 126 -9.81 24.82 10.72
N GLU A 127 -10.57 24.69 9.63
CA GLU A 127 -12.04 24.70 9.61
C GLU A 127 -12.67 23.39 10.14
N GLN A 128 -11.93 22.28 10.23
CA GLN A 128 -12.46 20.98 10.68
C GLN A 128 -12.63 20.93 12.20
N THR A 129 -13.85 20.62 12.65
CA THR A 129 -14.19 20.50 14.08
C THR A 129 -14.47 19.06 14.51
N THR A 130 -14.67 18.15 13.56
CA THR A 130 -14.89 16.72 13.78
C THR A 130 -13.75 15.91 13.18
N ASP A 131 -13.52 14.68 13.68
CA ASP A 131 -12.48 13.76 13.20
C ASP A 131 -11.09 14.39 12.93
N VAL A 132 -10.68 15.30 13.82
CA VAL A 132 -9.46 16.11 13.69
C VAL A 132 -8.20 15.25 13.54
N LEU A 133 -8.22 14.01 14.06
CA LEU A 133 -7.13 13.05 13.89
C LEU A 133 -7.04 12.55 12.44
N ALA A 134 -8.13 12.05 11.85
CA ALA A 134 -8.09 11.58 10.46
C ALA A 134 -7.83 12.73 9.48
N HIS A 135 -8.48 13.88 9.70
CA HIS A 135 -8.24 15.07 8.89
C HIS A 135 -6.78 15.51 8.95
N ARG A 136 -6.14 15.48 10.13
CA ARG A 136 -4.72 15.80 10.25
C ARG A 136 -3.85 14.85 9.44
N LYS A 137 -4.08 13.53 9.53
CA LYS A 137 -3.30 12.57 8.74
C LYS A 137 -3.49 12.78 7.24
N SER A 138 -4.72 13.06 6.80
CA SER A 138 -5.05 13.40 5.41
C SER A 138 -4.33 14.66 4.94
N THR A 139 -4.38 15.73 5.73
CA THR A 139 -3.68 16.99 5.49
C THR A 139 -2.17 16.79 5.40
N ILE A 140 -1.59 15.96 6.28
CA ILE A 140 -0.16 15.69 6.26
C ILE A 140 0.26 15.01 4.97
N LEU A 141 -0.45 13.94 4.58
CA LEU A 141 -0.15 13.19 3.35
C LEU A 141 -0.30 14.08 2.11
N ARG A 142 -1.39 14.84 2.02
CA ARG A 142 -1.60 15.78 0.89
C ARG A 142 -0.61 16.93 0.86
N GLY A 143 -0.08 17.31 2.02
CA GLY A 143 0.92 18.37 2.14
C GLY A 143 2.33 17.93 1.76
N LEU A 144 2.63 16.62 1.79
CA LEU A 144 3.99 16.12 1.51
C LEU A 144 4.54 16.64 0.17
N PRO A 145 3.81 16.56 -0.96
CA PRO A 145 4.34 16.95 -2.26
C PRO A 145 4.62 18.45 -2.34
N PHE A 146 3.73 19.27 -1.78
CA PHE A 146 3.94 20.71 -1.67
C PHE A 146 5.17 21.04 -0.80
N PHE A 147 5.42 20.23 0.23
CA PHE A 147 6.56 20.42 1.11
C PHE A 147 7.89 20.02 0.48
N VAL A 148 7.95 18.86 -0.18
CA VAL A 148 9.16 18.39 -0.89
C VAL A 148 9.38 19.07 -2.25
N LYS A 149 8.44 19.93 -2.68
CA LYS A 149 8.43 20.62 -3.97
C LYS A 149 8.44 19.64 -5.15
N GLU A 150 7.88 18.45 -4.96
CA GLU A 150 7.60 17.56 -6.06
C GLU A 150 6.51 18.17 -6.93
N LYS A 151 6.67 17.98 -8.23
CA LYS A 151 5.66 18.28 -9.23
C LYS A 151 4.37 17.55 -8.84
N SER A 152 3.35 18.31 -8.43
CA SER A 152 2.06 17.76 -8.01
C SER A 152 1.36 17.03 -9.17
N ASP A 153 1.72 17.40 -10.40
CA ASP A 153 1.49 16.69 -11.65
C ASP A 153 2.12 15.29 -11.64
N GLY A 154 1.37 14.33 -11.11
CA GLY A 154 1.71 12.90 -11.09
C GLY A 154 1.68 12.31 -9.69
N PHE A 155 2.09 13.06 -8.66
CA PHE A 155 2.14 12.56 -7.29
C PHE A 155 0.80 12.65 -6.58
N LEU A 156 0.03 13.73 -6.74
CA LEU A 156 -1.31 13.85 -6.14
C LEU A 156 -2.36 13.54 -7.21
N LYS A 157 -2.96 12.36 -7.16
CA LYS A 157 -4.04 11.98 -8.08
C LYS A 157 -5.37 11.97 -7.34
N LYS A 158 -6.40 12.53 -7.97
CA LYS A 158 -7.78 12.50 -7.45
C LYS A 158 -8.65 11.70 -8.43
N CYS A 159 -9.50 10.84 -7.90
CA CYS A 159 -10.49 10.11 -8.68
C CYS A 159 -11.83 10.07 -7.95
N LEU A 160 -12.88 9.86 -8.73
CA LEU A 160 -14.23 9.59 -8.26
C LEU A 160 -14.31 8.16 -7.72
N ASN A 161 -15.30 7.90 -6.87
CA ASN A 161 -15.48 6.57 -6.28
C ASN A 161 -15.97 5.55 -7.33
N THR A 162 -16.66 6.02 -8.37
CA THR A 162 -17.07 5.19 -9.52
C THR A 162 -16.00 5.03 -10.59
N ASP A 163 -14.87 5.75 -10.51
CA ASP A 163 -13.82 5.62 -11.51
C ASP A 163 -13.18 4.22 -11.46
N PRO A 164 -12.93 3.59 -12.63
CA PRO A 164 -12.20 2.32 -12.69
C PRO A 164 -10.79 2.47 -12.10
N GLU A 165 -10.40 1.56 -11.20
CA GLU A 165 -9.09 1.64 -10.52
C GLU A 165 -7.91 1.73 -11.50
N GLU A 166 -7.96 0.98 -12.61
CA GLU A 166 -6.95 1.00 -13.67
C GLU A 166 -6.73 2.42 -14.23
N PHE A 167 -7.80 3.19 -14.38
CA PHE A 167 -7.71 4.58 -14.81
C PHE A 167 -7.09 5.47 -13.72
N CYS A 168 -7.46 5.21 -12.46
CA CYS A 168 -6.97 5.93 -11.29
C CYS A 168 -5.48 5.75 -11.03
N VAL A 169 -4.88 4.63 -11.41
CA VAL A 169 -3.46 4.34 -11.16
C VAL A 169 -2.56 4.54 -12.37
N LYS A 170 -3.12 4.57 -13.60
CA LYS A 170 -2.37 4.75 -14.85
C LYS A 170 -1.43 5.96 -14.83
N GLY A 171 -0.18 5.74 -15.23
CA GLY A 171 0.88 6.73 -15.34
C GLY A 171 1.53 7.16 -14.02
N VAL A 172 1.13 6.60 -12.87
CA VAL A 172 1.65 7.00 -11.56
C VAL A 172 2.85 6.13 -11.16
N GLN A 173 4.05 6.71 -11.13
CA GLN A 173 5.24 6.00 -10.63
C GLN A 173 5.28 5.95 -9.09
N LEU A 174 4.99 7.06 -8.43
CA LEU A 174 4.83 7.17 -6.99
C LEU A 174 3.80 8.27 -6.73
N GLY A 175 2.78 7.98 -5.94
CA GLY A 175 1.75 8.97 -5.66
C GLY A 175 0.80 8.62 -4.53
N ILE A 176 0.03 9.63 -4.14
CA ILE A 176 -1.08 9.57 -3.20
C ILE A 176 -2.36 9.71 -4.02
N LEU A 177 -3.13 8.63 -4.09
CA LEU A 177 -4.46 8.62 -4.68
C LEU A 177 -5.48 9.03 -3.63
N THR A 178 -6.26 10.05 -3.94
CA THR A 178 -7.41 10.50 -3.16
C THR A 178 -8.68 10.10 -3.90
N VAL A 179 -9.49 9.26 -3.28
CA VAL A 179 -10.84 8.96 -3.76
C VAL A 179 -11.83 9.90 -3.09
N VAL A 180 -12.62 10.60 -3.88
CA VAL A 180 -13.70 11.47 -3.41
C VAL A 180 -15.06 10.88 -3.76
N GLU A 181 -16.07 11.29 -3.02
CA GLU A 181 -17.46 10.93 -3.32
C GLU A 181 -17.91 11.52 -4.66
N ASP A 182 -18.75 10.76 -5.36
CA ASP A 182 -19.40 11.22 -6.58
C ASP A 182 -20.51 12.18 -6.16
N ASP A 183 -20.39 13.43 -6.58
CA ASP A 183 -21.18 14.57 -6.10
C ASP A 183 -22.69 14.26 -5.94
N VAL A 184 -23.19 14.16 -4.70
CA VAL A 184 -24.62 14.06 -4.41
C VAL A 184 -25.20 15.46 -4.22
N GLY A 185 -25.35 16.19 -5.33
CA GLY A 185 -26.36 17.23 -5.54
C GLY A 185 -26.54 18.33 -4.47
N THR A 186 -25.54 18.65 -3.64
CA THR A 186 -25.70 19.64 -2.56
C THR A 186 -24.63 20.73 -2.67
N VAL A 187 -25.08 21.93 -3.01
CA VAL A 187 -24.34 23.10 -3.56
C VAL A 187 -23.29 23.73 -2.60
N CYS A 188 -22.97 23.16 -1.43
CA CYS A 188 -22.17 23.88 -0.41
C CYS A 188 -21.09 23.08 0.33
N SER A 189 -20.68 21.89 -0.11
CA SER A 189 -19.59 21.16 0.56
C SER A 189 -18.47 20.78 -0.42
N SER A 190 -17.22 21.08 -0.05
CA SER A 190 -16.05 20.51 -0.73
C SER A 190 -16.18 18.98 -0.76
N PRO A 191 -15.85 18.30 -1.88
CA PRO A 191 -16.06 16.87 -2.02
C PRO A 191 -15.38 16.08 -0.90
N MET A 192 -16.17 15.29 -0.18
CA MET A 192 -15.69 14.52 0.96
C MET A 192 -14.68 13.48 0.48
N THR A 193 -13.56 13.41 1.18
CA THR A 193 -12.56 12.38 0.91
C THR A 193 -13.00 11.08 1.55
N ILE A 194 -13.25 10.07 0.72
CA ILE A 194 -13.65 8.75 1.18
C ILE A 194 -12.40 7.95 1.57
N ARG A 195 -11.38 7.96 0.71
CA ARG A 195 -10.22 7.07 0.84
C ARG A 195 -8.94 7.76 0.38
N ILE A 196 -7.84 7.48 1.07
CA ILE A 196 -6.50 7.78 0.58
C ILE A 196 -5.71 6.49 0.46
N SER A 197 -5.06 6.31 -0.68
CA SER A 197 -4.26 5.14 -1.01
C SER A 197 -2.89 5.56 -1.54
N LEU A 198 -1.86 4.76 -1.29
CA LEU A 198 -0.53 4.96 -1.86
C LEU A 198 -0.39 4.12 -3.12
N VAL A 199 0.10 4.75 -4.18
CA VAL A 199 0.31 4.15 -5.49
C VAL A 199 1.80 4.13 -5.80
N ILE A 200 2.32 2.97 -6.21
CA ILE A 200 3.68 2.80 -6.71
C ILE A 200 3.57 1.99 -8.00
N GLU A 201 4.21 2.45 -9.08
CA GLU A 201 4.25 1.76 -10.38
C GLU A 201 2.86 1.31 -10.87
N GLU A 202 1.91 2.24 -10.88
CA GLU A 202 0.52 2.02 -11.29
C GLU A 202 -0.22 0.95 -10.46
N ARG A 203 0.21 0.71 -9.20
CA ARG A 203 -0.43 -0.25 -8.29
C ARG A 203 -0.68 0.38 -6.92
N ILE A 204 -1.86 0.12 -6.35
CA ILE A 204 -2.15 0.50 -4.96
C ILE A 204 -1.38 -0.45 -4.04
N VAL A 205 -0.40 0.08 -3.31
CA VAL A 205 0.43 -0.68 -2.36
C VAL A 205 -0.06 -0.55 -0.92
N LEU A 206 -0.79 0.54 -0.62
CA LEU A 206 -1.45 0.73 0.66
C LEU A 206 -2.83 1.31 0.39
N ASP A 207 -3.85 0.50 0.60
CA ASP A 207 -5.22 0.95 0.46
C ASP A 207 -5.80 1.41 1.80
N ASP A 208 -6.59 2.47 1.71
CA ASP A 208 -7.39 3.00 2.82
C ASP A 208 -6.60 3.29 4.09
N VAL A 209 -5.75 4.32 4.00
CA VAL A 209 -4.82 4.73 5.06
C VAL A 209 -5.55 5.21 6.32
N PHE A 210 -6.84 5.56 6.23
CA PHE A 210 -7.59 6.22 7.31
C PHE A 210 -8.77 5.46 7.87
N MET A 211 -9.07 4.24 7.41
CA MET A 211 -10.02 3.42 8.16
C MET A 211 -9.49 3.13 9.55
N ASN A 212 -10.16 3.77 10.52
CA ASN A 212 -10.11 3.43 11.91
C ASN A 212 -10.23 1.91 12.07
N ILE A 213 -9.34 1.36 12.88
CA ILE A 213 -9.44 0.01 13.47
C ILE A 213 -10.78 -0.20 14.23
N GLY A 214 -11.64 0.82 14.34
CA GLY A 214 -12.98 0.75 14.92
C GLY A 214 -14.15 0.46 13.96
N THR A 215 -14.04 0.67 12.65
CA THR A 215 -15.21 0.58 11.74
C THR A 215 -15.34 -0.76 11.02
N GLN A 216 -14.28 -1.56 10.91
CA GLN A 216 -14.42 -2.97 10.48
C GLN A 216 -15.11 -3.85 11.55
N CYS A 217 -14.99 -3.51 12.83
CA CYS A 217 -15.75 -4.20 13.88
C CYS A 217 -17.23 -3.81 13.83
N SER A 218 -17.57 -2.54 13.60
CA SER A 218 -18.99 -2.12 13.58
C SER A 218 -19.75 -2.65 12.36
N ALA A 219 -19.19 -2.57 11.15
CA ALA A 219 -19.87 -3.04 9.94
C ALA A 219 -20.01 -4.58 9.89
N ARG A 220 -19.01 -5.34 10.37
CA ARG A 220 -19.08 -6.81 10.44
C ARG A 220 -19.95 -7.29 11.59
N VAL A 221 -19.93 -6.62 12.75
CA VAL A 221 -20.84 -6.96 13.88
C VAL A 221 -22.29 -6.61 13.54
N GLN A 222 -22.56 -5.54 12.79
CA GLN A 222 -23.92 -5.20 12.35
C GLN A 222 -24.42 -6.14 11.25
N ALA A 223 -23.56 -6.55 10.31
CA ALA A 223 -23.88 -7.56 9.30
C ALA A 223 -24.09 -8.97 9.89
N VAL A 224 -23.37 -9.32 10.98
CA VAL A 224 -23.56 -10.58 11.72
C VAL A 224 -24.82 -10.54 12.58
N LYS A 225 -25.12 -9.41 13.25
CA LYS A 225 -26.39 -9.23 13.99
C LYS A 225 -27.62 -9.28 13.08
N ASN A 226 -27.55 -8.71 11.88
CA ASN A 226 -28.66 -8.69 10.94
C ASN A 226 -28.89 -10.05 10.24
N ASN A 227 -27.88 -10.93 10.20
CA ASN A 227 -28.02 -12.30 9.66
C ASN A 227 -28.35 -13.36 10.72
N LEU A 228 -28.28 -13.03 12.02
CA LEU A 228 -28.66 -13.92 13.13
C LEU A 228 -30.09 -13.69 13.66
N LEU A 229 -30.80 -12.69 13.13
CA LEU A 229 -32.19 -12.36 13.49
C LEU A 229 -33.17 -12.55 12.32
N ARG A 230 -32.83 -13.44 11.38
CA ARG A 230 -33.78 -14.04 10.43
C ARG A 230 -33.79 -15.55 10.62
#